data_AF-A0A9P1F112-F1
#
_entry.id   AF-A0A9P1F112-F1
#
_cell.length_a   1.000
_cell.length_b   1.000
_cell.length_c   1.000
_cell.angle_alpha   90.00
_cell.angle_beta   90.00
_cell.angle_gamma   90.00
#
_symmetry.space_group_name_H-M   'P 1'
#
loop_
_entity.id
_entity.type
_entity.pdbx_description
1 polymer ?
#
loop_
_entity_poly.entity_id
_entity_poly.type
_entity_poly.pdbx_seq_one_letter_code
_entity_poly.pdbx_strand_id
1 'polypeptide(L)'
;MELTDPEQSPEIDSVAFALHSMHLAICTAAFAFNSLLLYLIRKCAVFHPHMKIIMINQTLAVMAAIVYLLLRSTLGLWQTYDGPAKEPVVIVDDSQCAFSSSVPDSLCMLFIWFPFLLLIERYYATRNFRNYENLETPVVFKVLCGVMWLPMVTEMLAFLFNHSLPSNLQACQYSLLQQSHMQRNVWFIIIAVFSVTFSVFFKLLEIQNKRIDQYSVEQDYAFGPRYQIRENVRTCRFAFSLLFLYFIFFFVFFVFDQNLETREEVRMNAAARREYLFLIFPIFALIYSLHFLTANNQLFETAKRTFQQYYHPEHGNKPSDKKLAAPSVCFRNRSAFRDETRSN
;
A
#
# COMPACT_ATOMS: atom_id res chain seq x y z
N MET A 1 18.27 32.44 -48.09
CA MET A 1 18.07 32.58 -46.64
C MET A 1 17.57 31.22 -46.19
N GLU A 2 18.49 30.33 -45.83
CA GLU A 2 18.15 28.99 -45.33
C GLU A 2 17.51 29.15 -43.95
N LEU A 3 16.27 28.67 -43.81
CA LEU A 3 15.63 28.49 -42.52
C LEU A 3 16.43 27.43 -41.78
N THR A 4 17.18 27.86 -40.77
CA THR A 4 17.79 26.97 -39.80
C THR A 4 16.66 26.49 -38.89
N ASP A 5 16.36 25.19 -38.98
CA ASP A 5 15.52 24.51 -37.98
C ASP A 5 16.12 24.75 -36.60
N PRO A 6 15.33 25.06 -35.56
CA PRO A 6 15.87 25.19 -34.21
C PRO A 6 16.38 23.81 -33.77
N GLU A 7 17.69 23.70 -33.53
CA GLU A 7 18.30 22.54 -32.88
C GLU A 7 17.57 22.27 -31.56
N GLN A 8 16.71 21.25 -31.54
CA GLN A 8 16.24 20.68 -30.28
C GLN A 8 17.46 20.13 -29.55
N SER A 9 17.76 20.72 -28.39
CA SER A 9 18.97 20.44 -27.64
C SER A 9 19.01 18.96 -27.18
N PRO A 10 20.04 18.17 -27.52
CA PRO A 10 20.17 16.76 -27.14
C PRO A 10 20.22 16.52 -25.63
N GLU A 11 20.40 17.56 -24.81
CA GLU A 11 20.38 17.48 -23.36
C GLU A 11 19.00 17.14 -22.78
N ILE A 12 17.90 17.61 -23.38
CA ILE A 12 16.54 17.43 -22.84
C ILE A 12 16.10 15.95 -22.92
N ASP A 13 16.41 15.29 -24.04
CA ASP A 13 16.10 13.87 -24.25
C ASP A 13 16.91 12.96 -23.31
N SER A 14 18.16 13.35 -23.02
CA SER A 14 19.03 12.62 -22.09
C SER A 14 18.50 12.64 -20.64
N VAL A 15 17.93 13.76 -20.20
CA VAL A 15 17.37 13.92 -18.85
C VAL A 15 16.06 13.14 -18.71
N ALA A 16 15.18 13.19 -19.73
CA ALA A 16 13.93 12.42 -19.73
C ALA A 16 14.20 10.90 -19.71
N PHE A 17 15.17 10.44 -20.52
CA PHE A 17 15.59 9.04 -20.54
C PHE A 17 16.14 8.58 -19.17
N ALA A 18 17.01 9.38 -18.55
CA ALA A 18 17.58 9.08 -17.24
C ALA A 18 16.49 9.02 -16.16
N LEU A 19 15.53 9.93 -16.21
CA LEU A 19 14.42 9.99 -15.26
C LEU A 19 13.49 8.77 -15.38
N HIS A 20 13.08 8.40 -16.60
CA HIS A 20 12.26 7.21 -16.82
C HIS A 20 13.01 5.91 -16.47
N SER A 21 14.33 5.85 -16.72
CA SER A 21 15.19 4.74 -16.30
C SER A 21 15.25 4.61 -14.78
N MET A 22 15.45 5.73 -14.06
CA MET A 22 15.45 5.77 -12.61
C MET A 22 14.08 5.37 -12.05
N HIS A 23 13.00 5.87 -12.64
CA HIS A 23 11.64 5.52 -12.27
C HIS A 23 11.40 4.01 -12.40
N LEU A 24 11.77 3.41 -13.53
CA LEU A 24 11.65 1.96 -13.76
C LEU A 24 12.44 1.15 -12.72
N ALA A 25 13.68 1.56 -12.43
CA ALA A 25 14.52 0.88 -11.45
C ALA A 25 13.93 0.91 -10.04
N ILE A 26 13.46 2.07 -9.57
CA ILE A 26 12.84 2.21 -8.24
C ILE A 26 11.52 1.44 -8.18
N CYS A 27 10.68 1.50 -9.22
CA CYS A 27 9.45 0.73 -9.30
C CYS A 27 9.70 -0.78 -9.25
N THR A 28 10.73 -1.27 -9.94
CA THR A 28 11.11 -2.69 -9.93
C THR A 28 11.54 -3.13 -8.54
N ALA A 29 12.37 -2.31 -7.87
CA ALA A 29 12.75 -2.56 -6.48
C ALA A 29 11.52 -2.55 -5.57
N ALA A 30 10.65 -1.54 -5.67
CA ALA A 30 9.43 -1.43 -4.88
C ALA A 30 8.52 -2.66 -5.07
N PHE A 31 8.36 -3.12 -6.31
CA PHE A 31 7.58 -4.30 -6.63
C PHE A 31 8.16 -5.56 -5.98
N ALA A 32 9.48 -5.76 -6.05
CA ALA A 32 10.16 -6.90 -5.44
C ALA A 32 9.99 -6.93 -3.91
N PHE A 33 10.22 -5.78 -3.24
CA PHE A 33 10.09 -5.68 -1.78
C PHE A 33 8.64 -5.87 -1.31
N ASN A 34 7.65 -5.31 -2.02
CA ASN A 34 6.24 -5.49 -1.68
C ASN A 34 5.75 -6.91 -1.99
N SER A 35 6.29 -7.58 -3.02
CA SER A 35 6.03 -8.99 -3.29
C SER A 35 6.55 -9.89 -2.18
N LEU A 36 7.77 -9.62 -1.70
CA LEU A 36 8.34 -10.31 -0.55
C LEU A 36 7.49 -10.08 0.71
N LEU A 37 7.09 -8.83 0.98
CA LEU A 37 6.21 -8.52 2.09
C LEU A 37 4.89 -9.30 2.01
N LEU A 38 4.24 -9.31 0.85
CA LEU A 38 2.99 -10.03 0.63
C LEU A 38 3.15 -11.54 0.88
N TYR A 39 4.26 -12.12 0.41
CA TYR A 39 4.62 -13.51 0.69
C TYR A 39 4.75 -13.77 2.20
N LEU A 40 5.46 -12.89 2.92
CA LEU A 40 5.68 -13.00 4.36
C LEU A 40 4.38 -12.86 5.16
N ILE A 41 3.51 -11.89 4.82
CA ILE A 41 2.20 -11.73 5.46
C ILE A 41 1.36 -13.00 5.27
N ARG A 42 1.37 -13.59 4.07
CA ARG A 42 0.67 -14.86 3.79
C ARG A 42 1.21 -16.02 4.62
N LYS A 43 2.52 -16.10 4.83
CA LYS A 43 3.17 -17.15 5.64
C LYS A 43 3.05 -16.93 7.14
N CYS A 44 2.91 -15.69 7.61
CA CYS A 44 2.77 -15.39 9.03
C CYS A 44 1.43 -15.90 9.55
N ALA A 45 1.46 -16.86 10.47
CA ALA A 45 0.27 -17.43 11.11
C ALA A 45 -0.19 -16.64 12.35
N VAL A 46 0.58 -15.63 12.77
CA VAL A 46 0.38 -14.96 14.06
C VAL A 46 -0.68 -13.86 13.98
N PHE A 47 -0.95 -13.31 12.80
CA PHE A 47 -1.99 -12.31 12.62
C PHE A 47 -3.38 -12.94 12.69
N HIS A 48 -4.28 -12.25 13.39
CA HIS A 48 -5.70 -12.56 13.31
C HIS A 48 -6.18 -12.58 11.83
N PRO A 49 -7.01 -13.55 11.41
CA PRO A 49 -7.42 -13.71 10.01
C PRO A 49 -8.01 -12.45 9.38
N HIS A 50 -8.81 -11.68 10.12
CA HIS A 50 -9.45 -10.45 9.62
C HIS A 50 -8.41 -9.38 9.27
N MET A 51 -7.50 -9.08 10.21
CA MET A 51 -6.40 -8.14 10.02
C MET A 51 -5.50 -8.55 8.85
N LYS A 52 -5.17 -9.84 8.78
CA LYS A 52 -4.36 -10.40 7.68
C LYS A 52 -4.99 -10.17 6.31
N ILE A 53 -6.30 -10.38 6.17
CA ILE A 53 -7.03 -10.13 4.92
C ILE A 53 -6.95 -8.63 4.54
N ILE A 54 -7.15 -7.73 5.50
CA ILE A 54 -7.11 -6.28 5.25
C ILE A 54 -5.69 -5.84 4.84
N MET A 55 -4.67 -6.27 5.58
CA MET A 55 -3.27 -5.96 5.29
C MET A 55 -2.80 -6.49 3.93
N ILE A 56 -3.25 -7.69 3.55
CA ILE A 56 -2.99 -8.25 2.22
C ILE A 56 -3.58 -7.35 1.15
N ASN A 57 -4.83 -6.92 1.30
CA ASN A 57 -5.50 -6.08 0.30
C ASN A 57 -4.89 -4.68 0.23
N GLN A 58 -4.51 -4.10 1.37
CA GLN A 58 -3.79 -2.84 1.41
C GLN A 58 -2.43 -2.92 0.69
N THR A 59 -1.69 -4.02 0.92
CA THR A 59 -0.41 -4.25 0.22
C THR A 59 -0.63 -4.51 -1.27
N LEU A 60 -1.71 -5.21 -1.65
CA LEU A 60 -2.10 -5.38 -3.06
C LEU A 60 -2.45 -4.04 -3.73
N ALA A 61 -3.09 -3.11 -3.03
CA ALA A 61 -3.35 -1.76 -3.56
C ALA A 61 -2.05 -0.98 -3.80
N VAL A 62 -1.09 -1.08 -2.89
CA VAL A 62 0.27 -0.53 -3.10
C VAL A 62 0.91 -1.18 -4.32
N MET A 63 0.84 -2.51 -4.46
CA MET A 63 1.40 -3.18 -5.64
C MET A 63 0.69 -2.81 -6.94
N ALA A 64 -0.62 -2.62 -6.94
CA ALA A 64 -1.37 -2.19 -8.13
C ALA A 64 -0.90 -0.79 -8.59
N ALA A 65 -0.65 0.12 -7.65
CA ALA A 65 -0.08 1.44 -7.98
C ALA A 65 1.34 1.32 -8.53
N ILE A 66 2.18 0.43 -7.99
CA ILE A 66 3.51 0.16 -8.54
C ILE A 66 3.41 -0.41 -9.97
N VAL A 67 2.49 -1.34 -10.24
CA VAL A 67 2.29 -1.92 -11.58
C VAL A 67 1.85 -0.83 -12.57
N TYR A 68 0.93 0.04 -12.18
CA TYR A 68 0.54 1.20 -12.97
C TYR A 68 1.75 2.10 -13.31
N LEU A 69 2.62 2.38 -12.33
CA LEU A 69 3.82 3.18 -12.54
C LEU A 69 4.91 2.47 -13.36
N LEU A 70 5.03 1.14 -13.24
CA LEU A 70 5.88 0.31 -14.09
C LEU A 70 5.45 0.44 -15.56
N LEU A 71 4.16 0.32 -15.84
CA LEU A 71 3.60 0.49 -17.19
C LEU A 71 3.90 1.89 -17.72
N ARG A 72 3.66 2.94 -16.92
CA ARG A 72 4.00 4.33 -17.29
C ARG A 72 5.49 4.49 -17.61
N SER A 73 6.38 4.02 -16.75
CA SER A 73 7.84 4.16 -16.93
C SER A 73 8.35 3.42 -18.17
N THR A 74 7.80 2.25 -18.45
CA THR A 74 8.14 1.45 -19.65
C THR A 74 7.68 2.17 -20.91
N LEU A 75 6.45 2.73 -20.89
CA LEU A 75 5.93 3.53 -22.00
C LEU A 75 6.78 4.80 -22.22
N GLY A 76 7.15 5.51 -21.15
CA GLY A 76 8.00 6.71 -21.24
C GLY A 76 9.37 6.43 -21.83
N LEU A 77 10.01 5.32 -21.43
CA LEU A 77 11.26 4.87 -22.05
C LEU A 77 11.09 4.56 -23.54
N TRP A 78 10.01 3.86 -23.89
CA TRP A 78 9.72 3.53 -25.29
C TRP A 78 9.51 4.80 -26.13
N GLN A 79 8.75 5.77 -25.62
CA GLN A 79 8.53 7.07 -26.29
C GLN A 79 9.80 7.91 -26.41
N THR A 80 10.72 7.81 -25.45
CA THR A 80 12.01 8.53 -25.50
C THR A 80 12.98 7.89 -26.51
N TYR A 81 12.82 6.59 -26.79
CA TYR A 81 13.68 5.85 -27.72
C TYR A 81 13.28 6.03 -29.20
N ASP A 82 12.01 6.27 -29.50
CA ASP A 82 11.46 6.24 -30.87
C ASP A 82 11.62 7.55 -31.69
N GLY A 83 12.52 8.46 -31.29
CA GLY A 83 12.83 9.69 -32.04
C GLY A 83 11.80 10.82 -31.88
N PRO A 84 12.13 12.06 -32.32
CA PRO A 84 11.76 13.30 -31.64
C PRO A 84 10.26 13.41 -31.44
N ALA A 85 9.89 13.84 -30.24
CA ALA A 85 8.52 14.15 -29.86
C ALA A 85 7.84 14.90 -31.02
N LYS A 86 6.88 14.25 -31.69
CA LYS A 86 5.91 14.94 -32.54
C LYS A 86 5.51 16.18 -31.77
N GLU A 87 5.67 17.36 -32.38
CA GLU A 87 5.38 18.66 -31.76
C GLU A 87 4.17 18.52 -30.84
N PRO A 88 4.26 18.99 -29.58
CA PRO A 88 3.17 18.82 -28.64
C PRO A 88 1.93 19.42 -29.26
N VAL A 89 1.02 18.58 -29.73
CA VAL A 89 -0.31 19.02 -30.15
C VAL A 89 -0.92 19.55 -28.86
N VAL A 90 -0.99 20.88 -28.76
CA VAL A 90 -1.24 21.66 -27.53
C VAL A 90 -2.59 21.34 -26.88
N ILE A 91 -3.43 20.56 -27.56
CA ILE A 91 -4.76 20.17 -27.12
C ILE A 91 -4.87 18.65 -27.29
N VAL A 92 -4.57 17.91 -26.22
CA VAL A 92 -4.92 16.50 -26.09
C VAL A 92 -6.25 16.44 -25.35
N ASP A 93 -7.22 15.70 -25.89
CA ASP A 93 -8.47 15.43 -25.19
C ASP A 93 -8.18 14.65 -23.90
N ASP A 94 -8.74 15.07 -22.76
CA ASP A 94 -8.49 14.46 -21.44
C ASP A 94 -8.82 12.96 -21.45
N SER A 95 -9.73 12.52 -22.32
CA SER A 95 -10.09 11.11 -22.55
C SER A 95 -8.93 10.24 -23.04
N GLN A 96 -7.90 10.84 -23.65
CA GLN A 96 -6.72 10.17 -24.21
C GLN A 96 -5.51 10.19 -23.24
N CYS A 97 -5.63 10.89 -22.11
CA CYS A 97 -4.54 11.06 -21.16
C CYS A 97 -4.50 9.98 -20.08
N ALA A 98 -4.17 8.77 -20.50
CA ALA A 98 -3.84 7.70 -19.57
C ALA A 98 -2.47 7.93 -18.91
N PHE A 99 -2.31 7.36 -17.72
CA PHE A 99 -1.11 7.49 -16.89
C PHE A 99 -0.82 8.90 -16.37
N SER A 100 -1.73 9.86 -16.52
CA SER A 100 -1.49 11.28 -16.26
C SER A 100 -1.33 11.62 -14.77
N SER A 101 -1.94 10.84 -13.88
CA SER A 101 -1.80 10.97 -12.43
C SER A 101 -0.68 10.09 -11.87
N SER A 102 0.03 10.54 -10.83
CA SER A 102 1.04 9.73 -10.14
C SER A 102 0.43 8.55 -9.37
N VAL A 103 -0.81 8.67 -8.94
CA VAL A 103 -1.62 7.59 -8.38
C VAL A 103 -3.04 7.74 -8.94
N PRO A 104 -3.61 6.70 -9.57
CA PRO A 104 -5.01 6.69 -10.00
C PRO A 104 -5.99 6.98 -8.86
N ASP A 105 -7.04 7.73 -9.16
CA ASP A 105 -8.07 8.14 -8.20
C ASP A 105 -8.75 6.93 -7.53
N SER A 106 -8.99 5.86 -8.29
CA SER A 106 -9.54 4.62 -7.74
C SER A 106 -8.61 3.94 -6.73
N LEU A 107 -7.29 3.99 -6.93
CA LEU A 107 -6.32 3.49 -5.97
C LEU A 107 -6.20 4.41 -4.75
N CYS A 108 -6.32 5.72 -4.94
CA CYS A 108 -6.40 6.69 -3.85
C CYS A 108 -7.56 6.36 -2.89
N MET A 109 -8.72 5.97 -3.42
CA MET A 109 -9.84 5.51 -2.59
C MET A 109 -9.49 4.27 -1.76
N LEU A 110 -8.76 3.30 -2.32
CA LEU A 110 -8.33 2.10 -1.58
C LEU A 110 -7.41 2.42 -0.38
N PHE A 111 -6.57 3.44 -0.51
CA PHE A 111 -5.73 3.92 0.60
C PHE A 111 -6.52 4.56 1.74
N ILE A 112 -7.79 4.90 1.54
CA ILE A 112 -8.70 5.35 2.59
C ILE A 112 -9.51 4.17 3.13
N TRP A 113 -10.06 3.36 2.22
CA TRP A 113 -10.97 2.26 2.57
C TRP A 113 -10.32 1.17 3.41
N PHE A 114 -9.10 0.73 3.09
CA PHE A 114 -8.47 -0.34 3.86
C PHE A 114 -8.07 0.09 5.28
N PRO A 115 -7.45 1.26 5.52
CA PRO A 115 -7.25 1.76 6.87
C PRO A 115 -8.55 2.00 7.64
N PHE A 116 -9.60 2.45 6.97
CA PHE A 116 -10.92 2.60 7.58
C PHE A 116 -11.50 1.24 8.02
N LEU A 117 -11.42 0.22 7.17
CA LEU A 117 -11.87 -1.13 7.50
C LEU A 117 -11.05 -1.72 8.66
N LEU A 118 -9.73 -1.48 8.68
CA LEU A 118 -8.87 -1.86 9.80
C LEU A 118 -9.26 -1.13 11.09
N LEU A 119 -9.66 0.14 11.00
CA LEU A 119 -10.11 0.91 12.16
C LEU A 119 -11.41 0.33 12.74
N ILE A 120 -12.41 0.05 11.90
CA ILE A 120 -13.67 -0.59 12.34
C ILE A 120 -13.38 -1.94 13.01
N GLU A 121 -12.55 -2.74 12.36
CA GLU A 121 -12.19 -4.07 12.82
C GLU A 121 -11.47 -4.01 14.18
N ARG A 122 -10.48 -3.12 14.34
CA ARG A 122 -9.79 -2.92 15.62
C ARG A 122 -10.67 -2.29 16.70
N TYR A 123 -11.59 -1.41 16.33
CA TYR A 123 -12.59 -0.88 17.27
C TYR A 123 -13.48 -2.01 17.81
N TYR A 124 -13.97 -2.89 16.93
CA TYR A 124 -14.76 -4.04 17.32
C TYR A 124 -13.96 -5.04 18.18
N ALA A 125 -12.72 -5.34 17.80
CA ALA A 125 -11.82 -6.22 18.57
C ALA A 125 -11.51 -5.65 19.96
N THR A 126 -11.40 -4.33 20.09
CA THR A 126 -11.19 -3.65 21.38
C THR A 126 -12.41 -3.76 22.29
N ARG A 127 -13.64 -3.65 21.73
CA ARG A 127 -14.88 -3.75 22.51
C ARG A 127 -15.21 -5.20 22.90
N ASN A 128 -14.94 -6.16 22.01
CA ASN A 128 -15.34 -7.55 22.15
C ASN A 128 -14.16 -8.50 22.39
N PHE A 129 -13.07 -8.02 23.00
CA PHE A 129 -11.81 -8.75 23.15
C PHE A 129 -11.91 -10.13 23.82
N ARG A 130 -12.98 -10.39 24.61
CA ARG A 130 -13.20 -11.70 25.26
C ARG A 130 -13.72 -12.78 24.31
N ASN A 131 -14.53 -12.40 23.33
CA ASN A 131 -15.22 -13.33 22.43
C ASN A 131 -14.74 -13.22 20.99
N TYR A 132 -13.86 -12.26 20.71
CA TYR A 132 -13.40 -11.92 19.36
C TYR A 132 -12.76 -13.12 18.63
N GLU A 133 -11.99 -13.96 19.32
CA GLU A 133 -11.39 -15.18 18.74
C GLU A 133 -12.45 -16.20 18.27
N ASN A 134 -13.64 -16.20 18.87
CA ASN A 134 -14.72 -17.12 18.53
C ASN A 134 -15.56 -16.61 17.34
N LEU A 135 -15.34 -15.37 16.88
CA LEU A 135 -16.02 -14.81 15.72
C LEU A 135 -15.30 -15.21 14.42
N GLU A 136 -15.65 -16.38 13.91
CA GLU A 136 -15.16 -16.90 12.62
C GLU A 136 -15.86 -16.22 11.42
N THR A 137 -15.65 -14.91 11.24
CA THR A 137 -16.21 -14.17 10.09
C THR A 137 -15.19 -13.68 9.04
N PRO A 138 -14.14 -14.47 8.68
CA PRO A 138 -13.17 -14.02 7.66
C PRO A 138 -13.81 -13.85 6.27
N VAL A 139 -14.93 -14.55 6.00
CA VAL A 139 -15.67 -14.40 4.73
C VAL A 139 -16.20 -12.99 4.56
N VAL A 140 -16.72 -12.37 5.63
CA VAL A 140 -17.24 -10.99 5.57
C VAL A 140 -16.16 -10.01 5.16
N PHE A 141 -14.97 -10.10 5.77
CA PHE A 141 -13.84 -9.24 5.41
C PHE A 141 -13.31 -9.50 4.00
N LYS A 142 -13.33 -10.74 3.51
CA LYS A 142 -12.99 -11.03 2.10
C LYS A 142 -13.97 -10.35 1.14
N VAL A 143 -15.27 -10.44 1.42
CA VAL A 143 -16.31 -9.80 0.58
C VAL A 143 -16.19 -8.29 0.64
N LEU A 144 -16.07 -7.69 1.83
CA LEU A 144 -15.91 -6.23 1.98
C LEU A 144 -14.67 -5.72 1.24
N CYS A 145 -13.52 -6.36 1.42
CA CYS A 145 -12.32 -6.01 0.67
C CYS A 145 -12.52 -6.16 -0.84
N GLY A 146 -13.18 -7.24 -1.29
CA GLY A 146 -13.48 -7.46 -2.71
C GLY A 146 -14.37 -6.38 -3.33
N VAL A 147 -15.39 -5.94 -2.61
CA VAL A 147 -16.29 -4.85 -3.05
C VAL A 147 -15.53 -3.53 -3.17
N MET A 148 -14.59 -3.25 -2.26
CA MET A 148 -13.77 -2.03 -2.31
C MET A 148 -12.93 -1.93 -3.57
N TRP A 149 -12.60 -3.04 -4.24
CA TRP A 149 -11.86 -3.05 -5.51
C TRP A 149 -12.70 -2.67 -6.74
N LEU A 150 -14.03 -2.62 -6.63
CA LEU A 150 -14.90 -2.34 -7.78
C LEU A 150 -14.56 -1.04 -8.54
N PRO A 151 -14.28 0.10 -7.88
CA PRO A 151 -13.90 1.33 -8.60
C PRO A 151 -12.66 1.16 -9.48
N MET A 152 -11.65 0.42 -9.01
CA MET A 152 -10.45 0.13 -9.79
C MET A 152 -10.75 -0.77 -10.98
N VAL A 153 -11.57 -1.82 -10.77
CA VAL A 153 -11.97 -2.72 -11.86
C VAL A 153 -12.75 -1.96 -12.92
N THR A 154 -13.66 -1.06 -12.53
CA THR A 154 -14.41 -0.22 -13.47
C THR A 154 -13.50 0.72 -14.26
N GLU A 155 -12.51 1.33 -13.62
CA GLU A 155 -11.53 2.20 -14.29
C GLU A 155 -10.67 1.40 -15.28
N MET A 156 -10.18 0.22 -14.88
CA MET A 156 -9.44 -0.67 -15.78
C MET A 156 -10.26 -1.09 -17.00
N LEU A 157 -11.55 -1.44 -16.80
CA LEU A 157 -12.44 -1.79 -17.90
C LEU A 157 -12.66 -0.61 -18.84
N ALA A 158 -12.91 0.58 -18.30
CA ALA A 158 -13.06 1.80 -19.10
C ALA A 158 -11.80 2.07 -19.95
N PHE A 159 -10.62 1.92 -19.37
CA PHE A 159 -9.35 2.05 -20.09
C PHE A 159 -9.20 1.01 -21.21
N LEU A 160 -9.52 -0.26 -20.95
CA LEU A 160 -9.47 -1.32 -21.96
C LEU A 160 -10.41 -1.06 -23.15
N PHE A 161 -11.62 -0.57 -22.88
CA PHE A 161 -12.59 -0.25 -23.94
C PHE A 161 -12.24 1.02 -24.73
N ASN A 162 -11.39 1.91 -24.20
CA ASN A 162 -11.07 3.17 -24.89
C ASN A 162 -10.11 3.01 -26.07
N HIS A 163 -9.44 1.85 -26.24
CA HIS A 163 -8.63 1.39 -27.41
C HIS A 163 -7.53 2.35 -27.94
N SER A 164 -7.42 3.58 -27.45
CA SER A 164 -6.37 4.53 -27.80
C SER A 164 -5.19 4.32 -26.86
N LEU A 165 -4.03 3.96 -27.42
CA LEU A 165 -2.77 4.13 -26.72
C LEU A 165 -2.63 5.60 -26.31
N PRO A 166 -2.21 5.89 -25.06
CA PRO A 166 -2.02 7.27 -24.64
C PRO A 166 -1.08 7.99 -25.59
N SER A 167 -1.49 9.19 -26.00
CA SER A 167 -0.63 10.13 -26.69
C SER A 167 0.54 10.55 -25.78
N ASN A 168 1.49 11.30 -26.34
CA ASN A 168 2.73 11.75 -25.69
C ASN A 168 2.51 12.08 -24.18
N LEU A 169 3.20 11.36 -23.28
CA LEU A 169 3.02 11.50 -21.83
C LEU A 169 3.25 12.93 -21.34
N GLN A 170 4.17 13.66 -21.98
CA GLN A 170 4.46 15.07 -21.65
C GLN A 170 3.30 15.99 -22.03
N ALA A 171 2.62 15.73 -23.15
CA ALA A 171 1.45 16.51 -23.57
C ALA A 171 0.29 16.34 -22.58
N CYS A 172 0.14 15.15 -21.99
CA CYS A 172 -0.84 14.92 -20.93
C CYS A 172 -0.50 15.63 -19.61
N GLN A 173 0.77 15.75 -19.25
CA GLN A 173 1.18 16.58 -18.12
C GLN A 173 0.88 18.06 -18.36
N TYR A 174 1.01 18.51 -19.61
CA TYR A 174 0.68 19.87 -19.99
C TYR A 174 -0.83 20.16 -19.90
N SER A 175 -1.70 19.25 -20.37
CA SER A 175 -3.17 19.40 -20.20
C SER A 175 -3.56 19.51 -18.72
N LEU A 176 -2.97 18.67 -17.87
CA LEU A 176 -3.22 18.72 -16.42
C LEU A 176 -2.87 20.06 -15.79
N LEU A 177 -1.86 20.79 -16.29
CA LEU A 177 -1.51 22.11 -15.75
C LEU A 177 -2.61 23.18 -15.99
N GLN A 178 -3.60 22.90 -16.84
CA GLN A 178 -4.78 23.77 -17.00
C GLN A 178 -5.72 23.70 -15.79
N GLN A 179 -5.73 22.59 -15.06
CA GLN A 179 -6.49 22.46 -13.82
C GLN A 179 -5.81 23.22 -12.68
N SER A 180 -6.56 23.70 -11.70
CA SER A 180 -5.97 24.34 -10.51
C SER A 180 -5.18 23.34 -9.65
N HIS A 181 -4.17 23.81 -8.91
CA HIS A 181 -3.41 23.00 -7.95
C HIS A 181 -4.28 22.19 -6.99
N MET A 182 -5.36 22.78 -6.51
CA MET A 182 -6.31 22.11 -5.62
C MET A 182 -7.09 20.99 -6.31
N GLN A 183 -7.50 21.18 -7.56
CA GLN A 183 -8.22 20.15 -8.32
C GLN A 183 -7.33 18.94 -8.61
N ARG A 184 -6.06 19.17 -8.98
CA ARG A 184 -5.11 18.10 -9.32
C ARG A 184 -4.72 17.23 -8.12
N ASN A 185 -4.68 17.83 -6.92
CA ASN A 185 -4.18 17.16 -5.71
C ASN A 185 -5.28 16.86 -4.68
N VAL A 186 -6.56 17.00 -5.04
CA VAL A 186 -7.70 16.86 -4.11
C VAL A 186 -7.64 15.52 -3.36
N TRP A 187 -7.34 14.43 -4.06
CA TRP A 187 -7.25 13.10 -3.45
C TRP A 187 -6.09 12.97 -2.46
N PHE A 188 -4.94 13.59 -2.73
CA PHE A 188 -3.81 13.57 -1.80
C PHE A 188 -4.13 14.30 -0.50
N ILE A 189 -4.84 15.43 -0.59
CA ILE A 189 -5.32 16.17 0.57
C ILE A 189 -6.33 15.32 1.36
N ILE A 190 -7.30 14.71 0.67
CA ILE A 190 -8.29 13.83 1.30
C ILE A 190 -7.60 12.69 2.05
N ILE A 191 -6.67 11.99 1.41
CA ILE A 191 -5.93 10.88 2.05
C ILE A 191 -5.13 11.39 3.25
N ALA A 192 -4.45 12.54 3.13
CA ALA A 192 -3.69 13.11 4.24
C ALA A 192 -4.60 13.41 5.45
N VAL A 193 -5.76 14.03 5.23
CA VAL A 193 -6.74 14.33 6.30
C VAL A 193 -7.27 13.06 6.95
N PHE A 194 -7.68 12.06 6.15
CA PHE A 194 -8.14 10.78 6.69
C PHE A 194 -7.03 10.03 7.42
N SER A 195 -5.79 10.09 6.93
CA SER A 195 -4.63 9.43 7.56
C SER A 195 -4.34 10.01 8.94
N VAL A 196 -4.41 11.34 9.10
CA VAL A 196 -4.28 11.99 10.42
C VAL A 196 -5.44 11.61 11.33
N THR A 197 -6.66 11.66 10.80
CA THR A 197 -7.87 11.31 11.56
C THR A 197 -7.80 9.89 12.08
N PHE A 198 -7.56 8.91 11.21
CA PHE A 198 -7.44 7.51 11.58
C PHE A 198 -6.25 7.26 12.51
N SER A 199 -5.11 7.93 12.30
CA SER A 199 -3.96 7.88 13.22
C SER A 199 -4.36 8.26 14.64
N VAL A 200 -5.07 9.37 14.82
CA VAL A 200 -5.56 9.80 16.14
C VAL A 200 -6.47 8.74 16.75
N PHE A 201 -7.42 8.18 15.97
CA PHE A 201 -8.29 7.11 16.45
C PHE A 201 -7.52 5.85 16.88
N PHE A 202 -6.54 5.39 16.10
CA PHE A 202 -5.69 4.27 16.49
C PHE A 202 -4.88 4.58 17.74
N LYS A 203 -4.43 5.82 17.92
CA LYS A 203 -3.73 6.23 19.13
C LYS A 203 -4.63 6.19 20.36
N LEU A 204 -5.87 6.64 20.23
CA LEU A 204 -6.88 6.55 21.30
C LEU A 204 -7.20 5.10 21.64
N LEU A 205 -7.34 4.23 20.64
CA LEU A 205 -7.53 2.79 20.83
C LEU A 205 -6.31 2.13 21.49
N GLU A 206 -5.08 2.53 21.14
CA GLU A 206 -3.86 2.05 21.82
C GLU A 206 -3.91 2.38 23.32
N ILE A 207 -4.25 3.63 23.66
CA ILE A 207 -4.33 4.09 25.06
C ILE A 207 -5.43 3.33 25.80
N GLN A 208 -6.61 3.16 25.18
CA GLN A 208 -7.72 2.42 25.78
C GLN A 208 -7.34 0.95 26.04
N ASN A 209 -6.75 0.27 25.06
CA ASN A 209 -6.31 -1.12 25.22
C ASN A 209 -5.23 -1.27 26.29
N LYS A 210 -4.29 -0.32 26.43
CA LYS A 210 -3.30 -0.33 27.51
C LYS A 210 -3.93 -0.22 28.90
N ARG A 211 -4.95 0.62 29.06
CA ARG A 211 -5.69 0.71 30.34
C ARG A 211 -6.37 -0.62 30.65
N ILE A 212 -7.02 -1.24 29.66
CA ILE A 212 -7.68 -2.54 29.82
C ILE A 212 -6.65 -3.63 30.18
N ASP A 213 -5.46 -3.63 29.56
CA ASP A 213 -4.37 -4.57 29.89
C ASP A 213 -3.97 -4.45 31.37
N GLN A 214 -3.78 -3.24 31.88
CA GLN A 214 -3.46 -2.98 33.30
C GLN A 214 -4.53 -3.51 34.24
N TYR A 215 -5.80 -3.16 34.03
CA TYR A 215 -6.91 -3.69 34.82
C TYR A 215 -7.03 -5.21 34.71
N SER A 216 -6.68 -5.78 33.55
CA SER A 216 -6.78 -7.22 33.35
C SER A 216 -5.73 -8.00 34.15
N VAL A 217 -4.57 -7.39 34.43
CA VAL A 217 -3.52 -7.96 35.28
C VAL A 217 -3.99 -8.03 36.73
N GLU A 218 -4.69 -7.00 37.20
CA GLU A 218 -5.20 -6.90 38.57
C GLU A 218 -6.34 -7.90 38.86
N GLN A 219 -7.09 -8.32 37.84
CA GLN A 219 -8.28 -9.19 37.99
C GLN A 219 -8.08 -10.67 37.57
N ASP A 220 -6.84 -11.13 37.36
CA ASP A 220 -6.53 -12.53 37.01
C ASP A 220 -7.34 -13.11 35.82
N TYR A 221 -7.57 -12.32 34.78
CA TYR A 221 -8.18 -12.84 33.55
C TYR A 221 -7.34 -13.95 32.91
N ALA A 222 -8.04 -14.91 32.29
CA ALA A 222 -7.45 -15.99 31.51
C ALA A 222 -6.48 -15.50 30.41
N PHE A 223 -5.53 -16.36 30.02
CA PHE A 223 -4.46 -16.03 29.09
C PHE A 223 -4.92 -15.57 27.69
N GLY A 224 -6.04 -16.08 27.18
CA GLY A 224 -6.58 -15.73 25.85
C GLY A 224 -6.96 -14.25 25.70
N PRO A 225 -7.88 -13.71 26.52
CA PRO A 225 -8.24 -12.29 26.49
C PRO A 225 -7.05 -11.33 26.63
N ARG A 226 -6.05 -11.68 27.48
CA ARG A 226 -4.82 -10.89 27.64
C ARG A 226 -3.95 -10.90 26.38
N TYR A 227 -3.85 -12.04 25.69
CA TYR A 227 -3.17 -12.13 24.41
C TYR A 227 -3.82 -11.21 23.36
N GLN A 228 -5.15 -11.24 23.24
CA GLN A 228 -5.90 -10.41 22.31
C GLN A 228 -5.70 -8.90 22.56
N ILE A 229 -5.73 -8.47 23.82
CA ILE A 229 -5.50 -7.05 24.19
C ILE A 229 -4.08 -6.63 23.77
N ARG A 230 -3.06 -7.45 24.04
CA ARG A 230 -1.67 -7.14 23.66
C ARG A 230 -1.47 -7.11 22.16
N GLU A 231 -2.12 -7.99 21.41
CA GLU A 231 -2.17 -7.94 19.95
C GLU A 231 -2.79 -6.61 19.49
N ASN A 232 -3.94 -6.22 20.05
CA ASN A 232 -4.62 -4.96 19.72
C ASN A 232 -3.74 -3.74 19.99
N VAL A 233 -3.02 -3.68 21.11
CA VAL A 233 -2.07 -2.59 21.40
C VAL A 233 -0.97 -2.52 20.33
N ARG A 234 -0.37 -3.65 19.97
CA ARG A 234 0.68 -3.70 18.95
C ARG A 234 0.15 -3.28 17.58
N THR A 235 -1.00 -3.79 17.18
CA THR A 235 -1.63 -3.45 15.90
C THR A 235 -2.02 -1.99 15.82
N CYS A 236 -2.61 -1.41 16.88
CA CYS A 236 -2.95 0.01 16.90
C CYS A 236 -1.71 0.90 16.80
N ARG A 237 -0.62 0.54 17.51
CA ARG A 237 0.66 1.26 17.40
C ARG A 237 1.24 1.18 16.00
N PHE A 238 1.21 -0.01 15.40
CA PHE A 238 1.65 -0.23 14.03
C PHE A 238 0.82 0.59 13.03
N ALA A 239 -0.50 0.52 13.12
CA ALA A 239 -1.42 1.24 12.24
C ALA A 239 -1.26 2.77 12.35
N PHE A 240 -1.06 3.29 13.56
CA PHE A 240 -0.71 4.71 13.78
C PHE A 240 0.57 5.09 13.03
N SER A 241 1.63 4.31 13.20
CA SER A 241 2.92 4.55 12.55
C SER A 241 2.80 4.51 11.02
N LEU A 242 2.02 3.57 10.50
CA LEU A 242 1.78 3.40 9.07
C LEU A 242 0.96 4.55 8.47
N LEU A 243 -0.09 5.01 9.17
CA LEU A 243 -0.91 6.13 8.71
C LEU A 243 -0.18 7.47 8.83
N PHE A 244 0.69 7.61 9.82
CA PHE A 244 1.59 8.74 9.89
C PHE A 244 2.56 8.77 8.70
N LEU A 245 3.05 7.61 8.26
CA LEU A 245 3.84 7.49 7.04
C LEU A 245 3.04 7.93 5.80
N TYR A 246 1.79 7.48 5.64
CA TYR A 246 0.92 7.96 4.56
C TYR A 246 0.77 9.48 4.59
N PHE A 247 0.47 10.05 5.76
CA PHE A 247 0.32 11.50 5.90
C PHE A 247 1.57 12.25 5.42
N ILE A 248 2.76 11.86 5.89
CA ILE A 248 4.02 12.51 5.48
C ILE A 248 4.16 12.49 3.96
N PHE A 249 3.94 11.34 3.34
CA PHE A 249 4.15 11.18 1.90
C PHE A 249 3.14 11.96 1.06
N PHE A 250 1.84 11.88 1.38
CA PHE A 250 0.83 12.64 0.65
C PHE A 250 0.94 14.16 0.90
N PHE A 251 1.43 14.56 2.06
CA PHE A 251 1.77 15.96 2.33
C PHE A 251 2.98 16.42 1.50
N VAL A 252 4.03 15.60 1.39
CA VAL A 252 5.19 15.89 0.52
C VAL A 252 4.76 16.01 -0.94
N PHE A 253 3.87 15.13 -1.42
CA PHE A 253 3.28 15.25 -2.76
C PHE A 253 2.62 16.61 -2.99
N PHE A 254 1.76 17.02 -2.06
CA PHE A 254 1.04 18.29 -2.14
C PHE A 254 1.98 19.49 -2.16
N VAL A 255 2.95 19.54 -1.24
CA VAL A 255 3.94 20.63 -1.13
C VAL A 255 4.85 20.67 -2.36
N PHE A 256 5.27 19.51 -2.87
CA PHE A 256 6.13 19.45 -4.04
C PHE A 256 5.40 19.91 -5.31
N ASP A 257 4.16 19.47 -5.55
CA ASP A 257 3.36 19.95 -6.69
C ASP A 257 3.08 21.45 -6.59
N GLN A 258 2.89 21.99 -5.37
CA GLN A 258 2.70 23.43 -5.17
C GLN A 258 3.95 24.24 -5.55
N ASN A 259 5.13 23.78 -5.15
CA ASN A 259 6.40 24.46 -5.44
C ASN A 259 6.77 24.43 -6.94
N LEU A 260 6.14 23.56 -7.73
CA LEU A 260 6.31 23.50 -9.18
C LEU A 260 5.43 24.50 -9.94
N GLU A 261 4.46 25.13 -9.28
CA GLU A 261 3.57 26.13 -9.88
C GLU A 261 4.34 27.45 -10.08
N THR A 262 4.86 27.63 -11.30
CA THR A 262 5.59 28.84 -11.72
C THR A 262 4.78 29.66 -12.74
N ARG A 263 5.11 30.95 -12.89
CA ARG A 263 4.43 31.89 -13.81
C ARG A 263 4.34 31.31 -15.24
N GLU A 264 3.29 31.71 -15.96
CA GLU A 264 2.82 31.10 -17.23
C GLU A 264 3.91 30.91 -18.31
N GLU A 265 4.97 31.72 -18.29
CA GLU A 265 6.07 31.70 -19.27
C GLU A 265 6.99 30.46 -19.15
N VAL A 266 6.84 29.61 -18.11
CA VAL A 266 7.72 28.45 -17.84
C VAL A 266 6.96 27.11 -17.84
N ARG A 267 5.72 27.07 -18.34
CA ARG A 267 4.83 25.87 -18.25
C ARG A 267 5.43 24.58 -18.81
N MET A 268 6.18 24.63 -19.90
CA MET A 268 6.84 23.43 -20.47
C MET A 268 7.93 22.86 -19.55
N ASN A 269 8.75 23.73 -18.95
CA ASN A 269 9.75 23.32 -17.97
C ASN A 269 9.11 22.84 -16.66
N ALA A 270 7.96 23.42 -16.28
CA ALA A 270 7.18 22.95 -15.14
C ALA A 270 6.62 21.54 -15.37
N ALA A 271 6.12 21.23 -16.57
CA ALA A 271 5.67 19.89 -16.95
C ALA A 271 6.81 18.86 -16.88
N ALA A 272 8.00 19.20 -17.38
CA ALA A 272 9.18 18.33 -17.29
C ALA A 272 9.62 18.09 -15.83
N ARG A 273 9.57 19.11 -14.97
CA ARG A 273 9.86 18.95 -13.52
C ARG A 273 8.78 18.17 -12.79
N ARG A 274 7.56 18.13 -13.30
CA ARG A 274 6.47 17.33 -12.71
C ARG A 274 6.72 15.84 -12.84
N GLU A 275 7.54 15.41 -13.78
CA GLU A 275 7.95 14.01 -13.90
C GLU A 275 8.68 13.49 -12.62
N TYR A 276 9.30 14.38 -11.83
CA TYR A 276 9.90 14.00 -10.53
C TYR A 276 8.85 13.52 -9.50
N LEU A 277 7.59 13.95 -9.60
CA LEU A 277 6.52 13.48 -8.69
C LEU A 277 6.30 11.97 -8.81
N PHE A 278 6.51 11.40 -9.99
CA PHE A 278 6.35 9.96 -10.20
C PHE A 278 7.40 9.11 -9.48
N LEU A 279 8.52 9.71 -9.03
CA LEU A 279 9.50 9.02 -8.20
C LEU A 279 9.07 8.89 -6.73
N ILE A 280 8.18 9.79 -6.25
CA ILE A 280 7.84 9.87 -4.83
C ILE A 280 7.04 8.64 -4.39
N PHE A 281 6.07 8.16 -5.19
CA PHE A 281 5.23 7.02 -4.80
C PHE A 281 6.00 5.69 -4.77
N PRO A 282 6.87 5.36 -5.74
CA PRO A 282 7.73 4.18 -5.67
C PRO A 282 8.67 4.20 -4.46
N ILE A 283 9.21 5.38 -4.10
CA ILE A 283 10.00 5.56 -2.87
C ILE A 283 9.12 5.30 -1.64
N PHE A 284 7.91 5.85 -1.60
CA PHE A 284 6.92 5.54 -0.56
C PHE A 284 6.71 4.03 -0.44
N ALA A 285 6.48 3.33 -1.54
CA ALA A 285 6.20 1.90 -1.54
C ALA A 285 7.40 1.06 -1.04
N LEU A 286 8.63 1.49 -1.30
CA LEU A 286 9.83 0.89 -0.70
C LEU A 286 9.84 1.10 0.81
N ILE A 287 9.70 2.35 1.28
CA ILE A 287 9.69 2.65 2.71
C ILE A 287 8.53 1.96 3.43
N TYR A 288 7.35 1.90 2.80
CA TYR A 288 6.19 1.16 3.29
C TYR A 288 6.55 -0.29 3.61
N SER A 289 7.18 -0.99 2.66
CA SER A 289 7.52 -2.41 2.85
C SER A 289 8.56 -2.63 3.96
N LEU A 290 9.57 -1.76 4.03
CA LEU A 290 10.61 -1.78 5.07
C LEU A 290 10.03 -1.43 6.44
N HIS A 291 9.15 -0.44 6.50
CA HIS A 291 8.44 -0.05 7.72
C HIS A 291 7.57 -1.20 8.23
N PHE A 292 6.83 -1.85 7.33
CA PHE A 292 5.99 -3.00 7.68
C PHE A 292 6.81 -4.14 8.31
N LEU A 293 7.98 -4.43 7.73
CA LEU A 293 8.87 -5.47 8.20
C LEU A 293 9.52 -5.12 9.54
N THR A 294 10.01 -3.88 9.70
CA THR A 294 10.75 -3.44 10.90
C THR A 294 9.86 -3.12 12.09
N ALA A 295 8.66 -2.58 11.85
CA ALA A 295 7.72 -2.25 12.91
C ALA A 295 6.99 -3.48 13.48
N ASN A 296 7.08 -4.63 12.81
CA ASN A 296 6.46 -5.87 13.25
C ASN A 296 7.49 -6.98 13.50
N ASN A 297 7.87 -7.14 14.77
CA ASN A 297 8.86 -8.14 15.21
C ASN A 297 8.55 -9.57 14.73
N GLN A 298 7.27 -9.94 14.66
CA GLN A 298 6.87 -11.30 14.27
C GLN A 298 7.10 -11.54 12.77
N LEU A 299 6.80 -10.54 11.93
CA LEU A 299 7.13 -10.58 10.51
C LEU A 299 8.64 -10.55 10.29
N PHE A 300 9.37 -9.73 11.05
CA PHE A 300 10.82 -9.68 10.98
C PHE A 300 11.46 -11.05 11.29
N GLU A 301 11.00 -11.73 12.36
CA GLU A 301 11.45 -13.09 12.66
C GLU A 301 11.08 -14.09 11.57
N THR A 302 9.87 -13.98 11.01
CA THR A 302 9.42 -14.84 9.91
C THR A 302 10.33 -14.65 8.69
N ALA A 303 10.64 -13.41 8.33
CA ALA A 303 11.56 -13.09 7.26
C ALA A 303 12.95 -13.67 7.52
N LYS A 304 13.49 -13.48 8.73
CA LYS A 304 14.78 -14.05 9.12
C LYS A 304 14.81 -15.56 8.93
N ARG A 305 13.76 -16.28 9.38
CA ARG A 305 13.65 -17.73 9.20
C ARG A 305 13.55 -18.13 7.72
N THR A 306 12.76 -17.40 6.93
CA THR A 306 12.64 -17.64 5.48
C THR A 306 13.99 -17.44 4.76
N PHE A 307 14.72 -16.37 5.06
CA PHE A 307 16.04 -16.14 4.49
C PHE A 307 17.05 -17.21 4.94
N GLN A 308 17.03 -17.59 6.22
CA GLN A 308 17.90 -18.67 6.72
C GLN A 308 17.63 -20.00 6.02
N GLN A 309 16.36 -20.33 5.74
CA GLN A 309 16.01 -21.54 4.98
C GLN A 309 16.44 -21.47 3.51
N TYR A 310 16.41 -20.28 2.91
CA TYR A 310 16.85 -20.08 1.52
C TYR A 310 18.38 -20.19 1.36
N TYR A 311 19.14 -19.58 2.28
CA TYR A 311 20.61 -19.59 2.23
C TYR A 311 21.26 -20.83 2.85
N HIS A 312 20.58 -21.53 3.78
CA HIS A 312 21.07 -22.75 4.41
C HIS A 312 20.02 -23.88 4.36
N PRO A 313 19.76 -24.44 3.17
CA PRO A 313 18.82 -25.55 3.01
C PRO A 313 19.22 -26.80 3.81
N GLU A 314 20.51 -26.99 4.07
CA GLU A 314 21.05 -28.16 4.80
C GLU A 314 20.70 -28.18 6.31
N HIS A 315 20.30 -27.04 6.88
CA HIS A 315 19.80 -26.98 8.26
C HIS A 315 18.30 -27.31 8.39
N GLY A 316 17.57 -27.45 7.28
CA GLY A 316 16.14 -27.79 7.26
C GLY A 316 15.83 -29.28 7.44
N ASN A 317 16.83 -30.16 7.31
CA ASN A 317 16.66 -31.62 7.34
C ASN A 317 17.35 -32.34 8.50
N LYS A 318 17.89 -31.61 9.49
CA LYS A 318 18.29 -32.23 10.75
C LYS A 318 17.09 -32.18 11.71
N PRO A 319 16.56 -33.33 12.19
CA PRO A 319 15.64 -33.32 13.31
C PRO A 319 16.42 -32.67 14.46
N SER A 320 16.01 -31.46 14.82
CA SER A 320 16.58 -30.77 15.96
C SER A 320 16.03 -31.48 17.19
N ASP A 321 16.78 -32.46 17.70
CA ASP A 321 16.73 -32.88 19.10
C ASP A 321 17.15 -31.70 19.97
N LYS A 322 16.25 -30.72 20.06
CA LYS A 322 16.14 -29.76 21.13
C LYS A 322 14.67 -29.71 21.45
N LYS A 323 14.29 -30.50 22.47
CA LYS A 323 13.16 -30.20 23.35
C LYS A 323 13.36 -28.77 23.89
N LEU A 324 12.97 -27.77 23.10
CA LEU A 324 12.55 -26.49 23.63
C LEU A 324 11.04 -26.63 23.83
N ALA A 325 10.62 -26.46 25.09
CA ALA A 325 9.26 -26.65 25.55
C ALA A 325 8.21 -26.19 24.54
N ALA A 326 7.37 -27.14 24.12
CA ALA A 326 6.02 -26.78 23.75
C ALA A 326 5.41 -26.00 24.92
N PRO A 327 4.75 -24.84 24.73
CA PRO A 327 3.59 -24.60 25.54
C PRO A 327 2.62 -25.72 25.17
N SER A 328 2.49 -26.69 26.08
CA SER A 328 1.54 -27.77 25.98
C SER A 328 0.16 -27.21 25.66
N VAL A 329 -0.37 -27.73 24.55
CA VAL A 329 -1.76 -27.70 24.13
C VAL A 329 -2.71 -28.06 25.27
N CYS A 330 -3.84 -27.35 25.38
CA CYS A 330 -5.15 -27.85 25.83
C CYS A 330 -6.20 -26.76 25.56
N PHE A 331 -7.31 -26.93 24.82
CA PHE A 331 -8.05 -28.13 24.44
C PHE A 331 -8.69 -27.99 23.05
N ARG A 332 -8.44 -28.99 22.20
CA ARG A 332 -9.31 -29.38 21.08
C ARG A 332 -9.89 -30.74 21.47
N ASN A 333 -11.12 -30.76 22.00
CA ASN A 333 -12.11 -31.85 21.88
C ASN A 333 -13.26 -31.69 22.88
N ARG A 334 -14.46 -31.41 22.37
CA ARG A 334 -15.73 -31.86 22.98
C ARG A 334 -16.81 -32.01 21.90
N SER A 335 -16.69 -33.08 21.12
CA SER A 335 -17.78 -33.61 20.29
C SER A 335 -17.46 -35.07 19.93
N ALA A 336 -17.46 -35.94 20.93
CA ALA A 336 -17.56 -37.40 20.79
C ALA A 336 -17.45 -38.06 22.18
N PHE A 337 -18.52 -38.00 22.98
CA PHE A 337 -18.84 -39.02 24.02
C PHE A 337 -20.16 -38.65 24.71
N ARG A 338 -21.28 -38.91 24.03
CA ARG A 338 -22.59 -39.14 24.64
C ARG A 338 -23.51 -39.67 23.56
N ASP A 339 -23.55 -40.98 23.45
CA ASP A 339 -24.74 -41.77 23.14
C ASP A 339 -24.29 -43.22 23.09
N GLU A 340 -24.40 -43.90 24.24
CA GLU A 340 -24.96 -45.26 24.30
C GLU A 340 -25.03 -45.73 25.77
N THR A 341 -26.22 -46.23 26.12
CA THR A 341 -26.55 -47.14 27.23
C THR A 341 -26.68 -46.56 28.66
N ARG A 342 -27.95 -46.33 29.06
CA ARG A 342 -28.56 -47.09 30.17
C ARG A 342 -30.09 -47.00 30.14
N SER A 343 -30.69 -48.09 29.68
CA SER A 343 -31.96 -48.60 30.18
C SER A 343 -31.78 -49.14 31.60
N ASN A 344 -32.62 -48.69 32.52
CA ASN A 344 -33.36 -49.48 33.51
C ASN A 344 -34.27 -48.55 34.30
#